data_AF-A0A345GYP5-F1
#
_entry.id   AF-A0A345GYP5-F1
#
_cell.length_a   1.000
_cell.length_b   1.000
_cell.length_c   1.000
_cell.angle_alpha   90.00
_cell.angle_beta   90.00
_cell.angle_gamma   90.00
#
_symmetry.space_group_name_H-M   'P 1'
#
loop_
_entity.id
_entity.type
_entity.pdbx_description
1 polymer ?
#
loop_
_entity_poly.entity_id
_entity_poly.type
_entity_poly.pdbx_seq_one_letter_code
_entity_poly.pdbx_strand_id
1 'polypeptide(L)'
;MGIFSKLFGKKDQNQPQQAEEIIPKLAIDVSQTPRKFQHFADEIVPFLIEKLHEIHILEKEVYTRSRALKNPKEPNQVQPGEDELWDEYAERRKAITAPISVQPTDGGGTTFGKPTKYEYLYNVDTKIVFIMKSVKRVVVELYFKKGVACKDQFVLRKEGEHWKVHTKKYGFQGEDTWYKDDF
;
A
#
# COMPACT_ATOMS: atom_id res chain seq x y z
N MET A 1 -65.62 -2.67 -6.09
CA MET A 1 -64.74 -2.53 -4.91
C MET A 1 -63.31 -2.84 -5.34
N GLY A 2 -62.35 -1.91 -5.10
CA GLY A 2 -60.88 -2.04 -5.25
C GLY A 2 -60.38 -2.19 -6.70
N ILE A 3 -59.82 -1.22 -7.44
CA ILE A 3 -58.68 -0.27 -7.30
C ILE A 3 -57.29 -0.92 -7.10
N PHE A 4 -56.33 -0.44 -7.93
CA PHE A 4 -54.85 -0.49 -7.86
C PHE A 4 -54.18 -1.78 -8.36
N SER A 5 -53.07 -1.77 -9.13
CA SER A 5 -52.31 -0.73 -9.82
C SER A 5 -51.18 -1.43 -10.60
N LYS A 6 -50.88 -0.96 -11.81
CA LYS A 6 -49.54 -1.11 -12.41
C LYS A 6 -48.55 -0.52 -11.41
N LEU A 7 -47.47 -1.24 -11.07
CA LEU A 7 -46.14 -0.71 -10.73
C LEU A 7 -45.26 -1.81 -10.11
N PHE A 8 -43.95 -1.61 -10.27
CA PHE A 8 -42.80 -2.30 -9.67
C PHE A 8 -42.35 -3.58 -10.40
N GLY A 9 -41.14 -3.65 -10.92
CA GLY A 9 -40.04 -2.70 -10.83
C GLY A 9 -38.79 -3.33 -11.42
N LYS A 10 -38.06 -2.54 -12.21
CA LYS A 10 -36.63 -2.76 -12.50
C LYS A 10 -35.95 -3.18 -11.20
N LYS A 11 -35.35 -4.37 -11.15
CA LYS A 11 -34.36 -4.65 -10.12
C LYS A 11 -33.12 -3.84 -10.48
N ASP A 12 -32.92 -2.80 -9.69
CA ASP A 12 -31.72 -2.00 -9.52
C ASP A 12 -30.44 -2.76 -9.85
N GLN A 13 -29.81 -2.40 -10.97
CA GLN A 13 -28.36 -2.45 -11.10
C GLN A 13 -27.80 -1.24 -10.33
N ASN A 14 -27.77 -1.34 -9.01
CA ASN A 14 -27.01 -0.42 -8.17
C ASN A 14 -26.24 -1.27 -7.16
N GLN A 15 -25.28 -2.03 -7.66
CA GLN A 15 -24.05 -2.20 -6.88
C GLN A 15 -23.46 -0.80 -6.74
N PRO A 16 -23.13 -0.32 -5.53
CA PRO A 16 -22.36 0.90 -5.41
C PRO A 16 -21.06 0.67 -6.16
N GLN A 17 -20.92 1.32 -7.31
CA GLN A 17 -19.63 1.51 -7.97
C GLN A 17 -18.77 2.20 -6.90
N GLN A 18 -17.87 1.42 -6.29
CA GLN A 18 -16.84 1.99 -5.44
C GLN A 18 -16.13 3.00 -6.33
N ALA A 19 -16.26 4.29 -6.02
CA ALA A 19 -15.48 5.31 -6.71
C ALA A 19 -14.03 4.86 -6.64
N GLU A 20 -13.40 4.67 -7.80
CA GLU A 20 -11.98 4.32 -7.85
C GLU A 20 -11.24 5.35 -7.02
N GLU A 21 -10.60 4.92 -5.93
CA GLU A 21 -9.77 5.81 -5.14
C GLU A 21 -8.54 6.12 -5.98
N ILE A 22 -8.49 7.33 -6.53
CA ILE A 22 -7.40 7.80 -7.37
C ILE A 22 -6.30 8.34 -6.44
N ILE A 23 -5.09 7.80 -6.56
CA ILE A 23 -3.91 8.36 -5.90
C ILE A 23 -3.70 9.77 -6.47
N PRO A 24 -3.66 10.83 -5.64
CA PRO A 24 -3.41 12.17 -6.11
C PRO A 24 -2.02 12.24 -6.76
N LYS A 25 -1.83 13.24 -7.63
CA LYS A 25 -0.50 13.52 -8.17
C LYS A 25 0.43 14.00 -7.04
N LEU A 26 1.27 13.10 -6.53
CA LEU A 26 2.23 13.39 -5.48
C LEU A 26 3.43 14.16 -6.04
N ALA A 27 3.90 15.15 -5.27
CA ALA A 27 5.09 15.92 -5.63
C ALA A 27 6.36 15.09 -5.40
N ILE A 28 7.21 15.00 -6.42
CA ILE A 28 8.50 14.32 -6.37
C ILE A 28 9.61 15.37 -6.32
N ASP A 29 10.34 15.39 -5.22
CA ASP A 29 11.56 16.19 -5.05
C ASP A 29 12.77 15.39 -5.54
N VAL A 30 13.44 15.92 -6.56
CA VAL A 30 14.66 15.36 -7.16
C VAL A 30 15.91 16.21 -6.87
N SER A 31 15.81 17.21 -5.97
CA SER A 31 16.88 18.16 -5.66
C SER A 31 18.18 17.51 -5.18
N GLN A 32 18.06 16.37 -4.50
CA GLN A 32 19.21 15.58 -4.02
C GLN A 32 19.79 14.61 -5.08
N THR A 33 19.20 14.57 -6.28
CA THR A 33 19.64 13.71 -7.38
C THR A 33 20.38 14.54 -8.44
N PRO A 34 21.62 14.16 -8.83
CA PRO A 34 22.34 14.80 -9.94
C PRO A 34 21.50 14.78 -11.22
N ARG A 35 21.54 15.87 -11.99
CA ARG A 35 20.70 16.09 -13.20
C ARG A 35 20.68 14.89 -14.16
N LYS A 36 21.81 14.22 -14.35
CA LYS A 36 21.94 13.04 -15.22
C LYS A 36 21.12 11.81 -14.77
N PHE A 37 20.60 11.79 -13.55
CA PHE A 37 19.81 10.68 -13.00
C PHE A 37 18.35 11.06 -12.69
N GLN A 38 17.95 12.33 -12.83
CA GLN A 38 16.61 12.78 -12.42
C GLN A 38 15.50 12.11 -13.24
N HIS A 39 15.74 11.84 -14.52
CA HIS A 39 14.78 11.18 -15.42
C HIS A 39 14.40 9.76 -14.97
N PHE A 40 15.21 9.09 -14.15
CA PHE A 40 14.85 7.78 -13.61
C PHE A 40 13.67 7.85 -12.62
N ALA A 41 13.36 9.03 -12.07
CA ALA A 41 12.20 9.20 -11.19
C ALA A 41 10.89 8.87 -11.91
N ASP A 42 10.79 9.17 -13.21
CA ASP A 42 9.59 8.97 -14.04
C ASP A 42 9.26 7.48 -14.26
N GLU A 43 10.23 6.59 -14.04
CA GLU A 43 10.07 5.13 -14.14
C GLU A 43 9.94 4.51 -12.73
N ILE A 44 10.90 4.82 -11.85
CA ILE A 44 11.09 4.12 -10.58
C ILE A 44 10.02 4.49 -9.56
N VAL A 45 9.63 5.78 -9.49
CA VAL A 45 8.63 6.22 -8.52
C VAL A 45 7.27 5.62 -8.86
N PRO A 46 6.75 5.70 -10.10
CA PRO A 46 5.50 5.03 -10.46
C PRO A 46 5.52 3.53 -10.19
N PHE A 47 6.60 2.83 -10.56
CA PHE A 47 6.76 1.41 -10.27
C PHE A 47 6.60 1.08 -8.78
N LEU A 48 7.27 1.85 -7.90
CA LEU A 48 7.16 1.63 -6.46
C LEU A 48 5.75 1.93 -5.97
N ILE A 49 5.18 3.08 -6.35
CA ILE A 49 3.86 3.55 -5.88
C ILE A 49 2.76 2.58 -6.30
N GLU A 50 2.81 2.03 -7.52
CA GLU A 50 1.88 1.01 -7.98
C GLU A 50 1.88 -0.22 -7.05
N LYS A 51 3.06 -0.68 -6.63
CA LYS A 51 3.18 -1.85 -5.74
C LYS A 51 2.74 -1.57 -4.31
N LEU A 52 3.01 -0.36 -3.80
CA LEU A 52 2.47 0.08 -2.51
C LEU A 52 0.93 0.20 -2.54
N HIS A 53 0.38 0.63 -3.67
CA HIS A 53 -1.05 0.72 -3.89
C HIS A 53 -1.72 -0.66 -3.96
N GLU A 54 -1.16 -1.61 -4.71
CA GLU A 54 -1.65 -3.00 -4.73
C GLU A 54 -1.76 -3.58 -3.32
N ILE A 55 -0.75 -3.33 -2.48
CA ILE A 55 -0.76 -3.72 -1.07
C ILE A 55 -1.88 -3.01 -0.28
N HIS A 56 -2.05 -1.70 -0.47
CA HIS A 56 -3.12 -0.95 0.20
C HIS A 56 -4.50 -1.52 -0.13
N ILE A 57 -4.76 -1.82 -1.40
CA ILE A 57 -6.04 -2.39 -1.85
C ILE A 57 -6.27 -3.77 -1.22
N LEU A 58 -5.24 -4.62 -1.21
CA LEU A 58 -5.31 -5.93 -0.56
C LEU A 58 -5.61 -5.80 0.95
N GLU A 59 -4.87 -4.97 1.68
CA GLU A 59 -5.08 -4.77 3.12
C GLU A 59 -6.48 -4.23 3.44
N LYS A 60 -7.00 -3.33 2.60
CA LYS A 60 -8.35 -2.76 2.75
C LYS A 60 -9.44 -3.81 2.54
N GLU A 61 -9.30 -4.65 1.52
CA GLU A 61 -10.20 -5.77 1.25
C GLU A 61 -10.21 -6.76 2.42
N VAL A 62 -9.03 -7.23 2.82
CA VAL A 62 -8.85 -8.22 3.89
C VAL A 62 -9.36 -7.66 5.23
N TYR A 63 -9.08 -6.39 5.54
CA TYR A 63 -9.64 -5.74 6.72
C TYR A 63 -11.17 -5.74 6.72
N THR A 64 -11.80 -5.44 5.59
CA THR A 64 -13.27 -5.44 5.47
C THR A 64 -13.85 -6.84 5.70
N ARG A 65 -13.24 -7.87 5.09
CA ARG A 65 -13.63 -9.27 5.28
C ARG A 65 -13.44 -9.72 6.73
N SER A 66 -12.29 -9.40 7.34
CA SER A 66 -11.99 -9.71 8.74
C SER A 66 -13.01 -9.07 9.69
N ARG A 67 -13.42 -7.82 9.44
CA ARG A 67 -14.48 -7.15 10.22
C ARG A 67 -15.85 -7.83 10.08
N ALA A 68 -16.17 -8.39 8.92
CA ALA A 68 -17.42 -9.11 8.70
C ALA A 68 -17.48 -10.46 9.43
N LEU A 69 -16.32 -11.08 9.71
CA LEU A 69 -16.23 -12.32 10.49
C LEU A 69 -16.44 -12.10 12.00
N LYS A 70 -16.21 -10.89 12.52
CA LYS A 70 -16.25 -10.61 13.97
C LYS A 70 -17.66 -10.79 14.54
N ASN A 71 -17.79 -11.70 15.52
CA ASN A 71 -18.97 -11.80 16.39
C ASN A 71 -18.87 -10.78 17.54
N PRO A 72 -19.78 -9.79 17.64
CA PRO A 72 -19.75 -8.79 18.71
C PRO A 72 -19.96 -9.37 20.12
N LYS A 73 -20.58 -10.55 20.23
CA LYS A 73 -20.81 -11.22 21.52
C LYS A 73 -19.58 -11.95 22.05
N GLU A 74 -18.68 -12.35 21.15
CA GLU A 74 -17.47 -13.12 21.46
C GLU A 74 -16.26 -12.48 20.76
N PRO A 75 -15.96 -11.20 21.03
CA PRO A 75 -14.99 -10.42 20.24
C PRO A 75 -13.55 -10.92 20.38
N ASN A 76 -13.26 -11.68 21.45
CA ASN A 76 -11.93 -12.18 21.79
C ASN A 76 -11.66 -13.60 21.29
N GLN A 77 -12.63 -14.24 20.61
CA GLN A 77 -12.46 -15.56 20.02
C GLN A 77 -12.03 -15.47 18.56
N VAL A 78 -11.19 -16.42 18.12
CA VAL A 78 -10.89 -16.62 16.70
C VAL A 78 -12.19 -17.01 16.02
N GLN A 79 -12.55 -16.25 14.99
CA GLN A 79 -13.80 -16.48 14.28
C GLN A 79 -13.60 -17.53 13.19
N PRO A 80 -14.61 -18.36 12.89
CA PRO A 80 -14.55 -19.26 11.73
C PRO A 80 -14.20 -18.48 10.45
N GLY A 81 -13.23 -18.95 9.67
CA GLY A 81 -12.77 -18.26 8.47
C GLY A 81 -11.64 -17.25 8.68
N GLU A 82 -11.23 -16.98 9.93
CA GLU A 82 -10.16 -16.00 10.23
C GLU A 82 -8.79 -16.55 9.82
N ASP A 83 -8.49 -17.82 10.11
CA ASP A 83 -7.23 -18.47 9.73
C ASP A 83 -7.09 -18.57 8.21
N GLU A 84 -8.14 -19.01 7.50
CA GLU A 84 -8.14 -19.08 6.04
C GLU A 84 -7.96 -17.71 5.39
N LEU A 85 -8.50 -16.65 6.00
CA LEU A 85 -8.32 -15.28 5.53
C LEU A 85 -6.87 -14.79 5.74
N TRP A 86 -6.23 -15.21 6.83
CA TRP A 86 -4.81 -14.91 7.08
C TRP A 86 -3.89 -15.62 6.09
N ASP A 87 -4.15 -16.89 5.80
CA ASP A 87 -3.40 -17.66 4.80
C ASP A 87 -3.55 -17.04 3.40
N GLU A 88 -4.78 -16.71 2.98
CA GLU A 88 -5.04 -16.04 1.71
C GLU A 88 -4.33 -14.68 1.63
N TYR A 89 -4.37 -13.90 2.71
CA TYR A 89 -3.69 -12.61 2.77
C TYR A 89 -2.17 -12.79 2.60
N ALA A 90 -1.57 -13.74 3.31
CA ALA A 90 -0.14 -13.99 3.25
C ALA A 90 0.31 -14.40 1.84
N GLU A 91 -0.44 -15.30 1.20
CA GLU A 91 -0.17 -15.73 -0.18
C GLU A 91 -0.28 -14.58 -1.18
N ARG A 92 -1.38 -13.81 -1.13
CA ARG A 92 -1.60 -12.68 -2.04
C ARG A 92 -0.59 -11.56 -1.81
N ARG A 93 -0.24 -11.29 -0.56
CA ARG A 93 0.78 -10.30 -0.20
C ARG A 93 2.15 -10.72 -0.74
N LYS A 94 2.51 -11.99 -0.59
CA LYS A 94 3.75 -12.57 -1.15
C LYS A 94 3.78 -12.49 -2.67
N ALA A 95 2.66 -12.73 -3.35
CA ALA A 95 2.57 -12.60 -4.81
C ALA A 95 2.89 -11.18 -5.31
N ILE A 96 2.56 -10.15 -4.52
CA ILE A 96 2.90 -8.75 -4.83
C ILE A 96 4.37 -8.44 -4.54
N THR A 97 4.89 -8.85 -3.37
CA THR A 97 6.22 -8.41 -2.90
C THR A 97 7.37 -9.29 -3.37
N ALA A 98 7.18 -10.60 -3.50
CA ALA A 98 8.27 -11.52 -3.82
C ALA A 98 8.96 -11.25 -5.18
N PRO A 99 8.24 -10.91 -6.28
CA PRO A 99 8.89 -10.62 -7.56
C PRO A 99 9.79 -9.37 -7.54
N ILE A 100 9.50 -8.44 -6.63
CA ILE A 100 10.14 -7.11 -6.57
C ILE A 100 11.05 -6.94 -5.34
N SER A 101 11.20 -7.97 -4.50
CA SER A 101 12.10 -7.92 -3.33
C SER A 101 13.38 -8.71 -3.60
N VAL A 102 14.52 -8.17 -3.17
CA VAL A 102 15.81 -8.89 -3.20
C VAL A 102 15.83 -10.00 -2.14
N GLN A 103 15.15 -9.79 -1.02
CA GLN A 103 15.04 -10.74 0.08
C GLN A 103 13.56 -10.88 0.43
N PRO A 104 12.80 -11.70 -0.32
CA PRO A 104 11.41 -11.95 0.01
C PRO A 104 11.32 -12.57 1.40
N THR A 105 10.50 -12.01 2.27
CA THR A 105 10.24 -12.57 3.60
C THR A 105 9.23 -13.70 3.49
N ASP A 106 9.49 -14.83 4.16
CA ASP A 106 8.57 -15.97 4.16
C ASP A 106 7.24 -15.66 4.87
N GLY A 107 7.23 -14.68 5.78
CA GLY A 107 6.06 -14.22 6.53
C GLY A 107 5.38 -12.97 5.95
N GLY A 108 5.11 -12.96 4.64
CA GLY A 108 4.44 -11.83 4.00
C GLY A 108 3.13 -11.48 4.71
N GLY A 109 3.02 -10.26 5.26
CA GLY A 109 1.77 -9.76 5.84
C GLY A 109 1.50 -10.17 7.30
N THR A 110 2.37 -9.80 8.23
CA THR A 110 2.11 -10.01 9.68
C THR A 110 1.02 -9.09 10.24
N THR A 111 0.62 -8.07 9.49
CA THR A 111 -0.40 -7.11 9.91
C THR A 111 -1.20 -6.63 8.71
N PHE A 112 -2.48 -6.35 8.95
CA PHE A 112 -3.35 -5.49 8.14
C PHE A 112 -4.25 -4.73 9.12
N GLY A 113 -4.75 -3.56 8.74
CA GLY A 113 -5.53 -2.74 9.65
C GLY A 113 -6.08 -1.48 9.01
N LYS A 114 -6.74 -0.66 9.85
CA LYS A 114 -7.20 0.67 9.48
C LYS A 114 -6.53 1.72 10.38
N PRO A 115 -5.84 2.73 9.83
CA PRO A 115 -5.55 2.90 8.41
C PRO A 115 -4.57 1.83 7.90
N THR A 116 -4.60 1.53 6.60
CA THR A 116 -3.69 0.52 6.01
C THR A 116 -2.23 1.01 6.05
N LYS A 117 -1.27 0.14 5.71
CA LYS A 117 0.17 0.46 5.74
C LYS A 117 0.50 1.65 4.84
N TYR A 118 -0.12 1.72 3.65
CA TYR A 118 0.18 2.72 2.61
C TYR A 118 -1.00 3.64 2.26
N GLU A 119 -2.01 3.75 3.14
CA GLU A 119 -3.15 4.68 2.94
C GLU A 119 -2.70 6.15 2.81
N TYR A 120 -1.51 6.50 3.32
CA TYR A 120 -0.95 7.83 3.17
C TYR A 120 -0.68 8.25 1.71
N LEU A 121 -0.65 7.32 0.76
CA LEU A 121 -0.52 7.65 -0.67
C LEU A 121 -1.67 8.53 -1.17
N TYR A 122 -2.84 8.46 -0.53
CA TYR A 122 -4.00 9.28 -0.85
C TYR A 122 -3.98 10.65 -0.19
N ASN A 123 -2.98 10.94 0.65
CA ASN A 123 -2.81 12.25 1.24
C ASN A 123 -2.00 13.13 0.28
N VAL A 124 -2.60 14.24 -0.17
CA VAL A 124 -1.98 15.24 -1.04
C VAL A 124 -0.72 15.88 -0.43
N ASP A 125 -0.60 15.87 0.90
CA ASP A 125 0.57 16.38 1.61
C ASP A 125 1.74 15.38 1.66
N THR A 126 1.55 14.15 1.17
CA THR A 126 2.61 13.15 1.08
C THR A 126 3.67 13.62 0.08
N LYS A 127 4.91 13.73 0.56
CA LYS A 127 6.05 14.15 -0.24
C LYS A 127 6.92 12.96 -0.56
N ILE A 128 7.39 12.89 -1.80
CA ILE A 128 8.34 11.88 -2.26
C ILE A 128 9.68 12.57 -2.48
N VAL A 129 10.75 12.04 -1.90
CA VAL A 129 12.12 12.47 -2.18
C VAL A 129 12.83 11.33 -2.92
N PHE A 130 13.30 11.64 -4.12
CA PHE A 130 14.01 10.71 -4.99
C PHE A 130 15.51 11.00 -4.96
N ILE A 131 16.30 10.03 -4.51
CA ILE A 131 17.74 10.19 -4.29
C ILE A 131 18.49 9.09 -5.04
N MET A 132 19.17 9.45 -6.12
CA MET A 132 19.95 8.54 -6.94
C MET A 132 21.36 9.06 -7.18
N LYS A 133 22.37 8.29 -6.77
CA LYS A 133 23.80 8.64 -6.95
C LYS A 133 24.52 7.74 -7.95
N SER A 134 23.91 6.63 -8.36
CA SER A 134 24.43 5.73 -9.38
C SER A 134 23.28 5.00 -10.10
N VAL A 135 23.56 4.47 -11.29
CA VAL A 135 22.58 3.71 -12.10
C VAL A 135 22.11 2.40 -11.46
N LYS A 136 22.80 1.93 -10.41
CA LYS A 136 22.53 0.62 -9.78
C LYS A 136 21.73 0.72 -8.49
N ARG A 137 21.58 1.92 -7.92
CA ARG A 137 20.99 2.11 -6.59
C ARG A 137 20.28 3.45 -6.49
N VAL A 138 19.06 3.38 -5.96
CA VAL A 138 18.21 4.53 -5.67
C VAL A 138 17.62 4.41 -4.27
N VAL A 139 17.35 5.55 -3.65
CA VAL A 139 16.59 5.66 -2.41
C VAL A 139 15.36 6.51 -2.71
N VAL A 140 14.19 6.00 -2.33
CA VAL A 140 12.93 6.73 -2.38
C VAL A 140 12.45 6.90 -0.94
N GLU A 141 12.28 8.14 -0.50
CA GLU A 141 11.77 8.46 0.81
C GLU A 141 10.37 9.07 0.69
N LEU A 142 9.45 8.65 1.55
CA LEU A 142 8.09 9.16 1.61
C LEU A 142 7.89 9.81 2.96
N TYR A 143 7.45 11.06 2.96
CA TYR A 143 7.16 11.84 4.15
C TYR A 143 5.67 12.11 4.21
N PHE A 144 5.02 11.68 5.29
CA PHE A 144 3.57 11.73 5.42
C PHE A 144 3.14 11.92 6.87
N LYS A 145 1.83 12.11 7.10
CA LYS A 145 1.24 12.17 8.44
C LYS A 145 0.26 11.02 8.64
N LYS A 146 0.40 10.29 9.75
CA LYS A 146 -0.51 9.25 10.22
C LYS A 146 -0.72 9.44 11.73
N GLY A 147 -1.48 10.48 12.09
CA GLY A 147 -1.58 11.01 13.46
C GLY A 147 -0.33 11.79 13.89
N VAL A 148 0.85 11.26 13.62
CA VAL A 148 2.16 11.91 13.77
C VAL A 148 2.88 12.01 12.42
N ALA A 149 3.91 12.84 12.34
CA ALA A 149 4.72 12.99 11.14
C ALA A 149 5.69 11.82 11.01
N CYS A 150 5.54 11.03 9.95
CA CYS A 150 6.28 9.79 9.71
C CYS A 150 7.12 9.90 8.43
N LYS A 151 8.05 8.96 8.28
CA LYS A 151 8.84 8.78 7.06
C LYS A 151 9.04 7.29 6.77
N ASP A 152 8.92 6.90 5.51
CA ASP A 152 9.31 5.60 4.98
C ASP A 152 10.51 5.77 4.03
N GLN A 153 11.41 4.78 4.00
CA GLN A 153 12.54 4.74 3.07
C GLN A 153 12.59 3.39 2.36
N PHE A 154 12.64 3.43 1.04
CA PHE A 154 12.84 2.28 0.17
C PHE A 154 14.18 2.43 -0.53
N VAL A 155 15.06 1.45 -0.35
CA VAL A 155 16.30 1.35 -1.13
C VAL A 155 16.06 0.33 -2.21
N LEU A 156 16.13 0.76 -3.47
CA LEU A 156 16.03 -0.14 -4.61
C LEU A 156 17.40 -0.34 -5.26
N ARG A 157 17.63 -1.56 -5.77
CA ARG A 157 18.79 -1.92 -6.56
C ARG A 157 18.37 -2.46 -7.91
N LYS A 158 19.18 -2.18 -8.93
CA LYS A 158 18.98 -2.74 -10.27
C LYS A 158 19.58 -4.15 -10.33
N GLU A 159 18.76 -5.15 -10.62
CA GLU A 159 19.14 -6.53 -10.89
C GLU A 159 18.77 -6.90 -12.33
N GLY A 160 19.78 -7.02 -13.20
CA GLY A 160 19.54 -7.09 -14.64
C GLY A 160 18.88 -5.80 -15.13
N GLU A 161 17.72 -5.92 -15.78
CA GLU A 161 16.92 -4.78 -16.22
C GLU A 161 15.81 -4.37 -15.25
N HIS A 162 15.68 -5.04 -14.10
CA HIS A 162 14.57 -4.81 -13.17
C HIS A 162 15.03 -4.11 -11.89
N TRP A 163 14.18 -3.23 -11.36
CA TRP A 163 14.36 -2.65 -10.04
C TRP A 163 13.74 -3.56 -8.98
N LYS A 164 14.50 -3.81 -7.91
CA LYS A 164 14.02 -4.54 -6.74
C LYS A 164 14.25 -3.77 -5.46
N VAL A 165 13.30 -3.84 -4.54
CA VAL A 165 13.41 -3.34 -3.17
C VAL A 165 14.40 -4.22 -2.42
N HIS A 166 15.49 -3.59 -2.00
CA HIS A 166 16.55 -4.22 -1.22
C HIS A 166 16.31 -4.06 0.28
N THR A 167 15.82 -2.90 0.73
CA THR A 167 15.45 -2.67 2.14
C THR A 167 14.31 -1.67 2.24
N LYS A 168 13.37 -1.92 3.16
CA LYS A 168 12.43 -0.93 3.68
C LYS A 168 12.85 -0.49 5.08
N LYS A 169 12.66 0.79 5.38
CA LYS A 169 12.79 1.35 6.72
C LYS A 169 11.66 2.32 6.99
N TYR A 170 11.42 2.62 8.27
CA TYR A 170 10.53 3.68 8.71
C TYR A 170 11.19 4.55 9.79
N GLY A 171 10.59 5.68 10.09
CA GLY A 171 10.96 6.54 11.21
C GLY A 171 9.96 7.67 11.40
N PHE A 172 10.30 8.61 12.29
CA PHE A 172 9.50 9.80 12.56
C PHE A 172 10.20 11.04 12.04
N GLN A 173 9.43 12.05 11.63
CA GLN A 173 9.99 13.33 11.19
C GLN A 173 10.50 14.11 12.40
N GLY A 174 11.68 14.71 12.27
CA GLY A 174 12.38 15.36 13.38
C GLY A 174 13.38 14.45 14.10
N GLU A 175 13.39 13.15 13.78
CA GLU A 175 14.38 12.19 14.25
C GLU A 175 15.32 11.77 13.12
N ASP A 176 16.59 11.53 13.44
CA ASP A 176 17.57 11.01 12.48
C ASP A 176 17.54 9.47 12.37
N THR A 177 16.87 8.82 13.31
CA THR A 177 16.80 7.36 13.41
C THR A 177 15.96 6.75 12.28
N TRP A 178 16.37 5.57 11.83
CA TRP A 178 15.63 4.72 10.91
C TRP A 178 15.56 3.31 11.47
N TYR A 179 14.36 2.74 11.49
CA TYR A 179 14.08 1.38 11.94
C TYR A 179 13.87 0.49 10.71
N LYS A 180 14.45 -0.72 10.73
CA LYS A 180 14.22 -1.70 9.68
C LYS A 180 12.73 -2.08 9.67
N ASP A 181 12.17 -2.20 8.47
CA ASP A 181 10.83 -2.74 8.26
C ASP A 181 10.90 -3.83 7.19
N ASP A 182 9.93 -4.73 7.24
CA ASP A 182 9.73 -5.73 6.20
C ASP A 182 8.87 -5.12 5.09
N PHE A 183 9.23 -5.47 3.85
CA PHE A 183 8.55 -4.98 2.65
C PHE A 183 7.49 -5.97 2.17
#